data_AF-A0A0F9MFR9-F1
#
_entry.id   AF-A0A0F9MFR9-F1
#
_cell.length_a   1.000
_cell.length_b   1.000
_cell.length_c   1.000
_cell.angle_alpha   90.00
_cell.angle_beta   90.00
_cell.angle_gamma   90.00
#
_symmetry.space_group_name_H-M   'P 1'
#
loop_
_entity.id
_entity.type
_entity.pdbx_description
1 polymer ?
#
loop_
_entity_poly.entity_id
_entity_poly.type
_entity_poly.pdbx_seq_one_letter_code
_entity_poly.pdbx_strand_id
1 'polypeptide(L)'
;MKKDYRKKREKMVKVQIETRGVKDSKILEAMRKVPRHLFVPWNMKSYAYHDEPLSIGEGQTISQPYIVAYMSEVLRLKGNERILEIGTGSGYQTAILAEAGKKVFTMEIVKSLSLRAERVLKKLEYENIYFKVGDGTYGWKEHAPYDVIMVTAAPVAVPDALREQLKVTGRMIVPVGSAFQELVLIIREKKKFKEKKLLPVRFVPLISTH
;
A
#
# COMPACT_ATOMS: atom_id res chain seq x y z
N MET A 1 -24.58 17.39 12.79
CA MET A 1 -24.31 17.36 11.33
C MET A 1 -23.75 15.97 10.98
N LYS A 2 -24.50 15.11 10.27
CA LYS A 2 -23.96 13.80 9.81
C LYS A 2 -22.75 14.08 8.92
N LYS A 3 -21.58 13.52 9.25
CA LYS A 3 -20.36 13.68 8.44
C LYS A 3 -20.61 13.05 7.07
N ASP A 4 -20.69 13.87 6.02
CA ASP A 4 -20.79 13.37 4.64
C ASP A 4 -19.41 12.93 4.13
N TYR A 5 -19.01 11.73 4.55
CA TYR A 5 -17.76 11.13 4.12
C TYR A 5 -17.73 10.78 2.64
N ARG A 6 -18.89 10.60 1.99
CA ARG A 6 -18.97 10.32 0.56
C ARG A 6 -18.52 11.55 -0.23
N LYS A 7 -19.08 12.73 0.07
CA LYS A 7 -18.67 13.99 -0.57
C LYS A 7 -17.22 14.35 -0.29
N LYS A 8 -16.74 14.12 0.94
CA LYS A 8 -15.31 14.34 1.28
C LYS A 8 -14.37 13.44 0.47
N ARG A 9 -14.72 12.15 0.31
CA ARG A 9 -13.95 11.21 -0.48
C ARG A 9 -13.94 11.56 -1.96
N GLU A 10 -15.09 11.91 -2.53
CA GLU A 10 -15.17 12.34 -3.92
C GLU A 10 -14.31 13.59 -4.15
N LYS A 11 -14.37 14.56 -3.22
CA LYS A 11 -13.51 15.75 -3.28
C LYS A 11 -12.02 15.38 -3.19
N MET A 12 -11.62 14.46 -2.31
CA MET A 12 -10.24 13.97 -2.20
C MET A 12 -9.76 13.42 -3.55
N VAL A 13 -10.55 12.55 -4.20
CA VAL A 13 -10.17 11.99 -5.50
C VAL A 13 -10.08 13.07 -6.58
N LYS A 14 -11.14 13.87 -6.74
CA LYS A 14 -11.22 14.87 -7.81
C LYS A 14 -10.21 16.00 -7.68
N VAL A 15 -9.99 16.50 -6.46
CA VAL A 15 -9.24 17.75 -6.24
C VAL A 15 -7.80 17.50 -5.80
N GLN A 16 -7.54 16.40 -5.10
CA GLN A 16 -6.21 16.12 -4.55
C GLN A 16 -5.46 15.03 -5.31
N ILE A 17 -6.14 14.13 -6.03
CA ILE A 17 -5.49 12.99 -6.71
C ILE A 17 -5.44 13.22 -8.23
N GLU A 18 -6.60 13.43 -8.88
CA GLU A 18 -6.67 13.59 -10.34
C GLU A 18 -5.91 14.82 -10.84
N THR A 19 -6.03 15.95 -10.13
CA THR A 19 -5.31 17.21 -10.45
C THR A 19 -3.79 17.07 -10.40
N ARG A 20 -3.28 16.07 -9.66
CA ARG A 20 -1.85 15.76 -9.53
C ARG A 20 -1.39 14.71 -10.53
N GLY A 21 -2.24 14.31 -11.48
CA GLY A 21 -1.85 13.53 -12.64
C GLY A 21 -2.15 12.03 -12.58
N VAL A 22 -2.75 11.52 -11.50
CA VAL A 22 -3.26 10.15 -11.45
C VAL A 22 -4.50 10.05 -12.35
N LYS A 23 -4.48 9.12 -13.31
CA LYS A 23 -5.46 8.97 -14.40
C LYS A 23 -5.99 7.56 -14.55
N ASP A 24 -5.39 6.55 -13.92
CA ASP A 24 -5.86 5.17 -13.98
C ASP A 24 -7.25 5.04 -13.36
N SER A 25 -8.26 4.79 -14.22
CA SER A 25 -9.66 4.77 -13.81
C SER A 25 -9.95 3.72 -12.74
N LYS A 26 -9.29 2.56 -12.79
CA LYS A 26 -9.47 1.48 -11.82
C LYS A 26 -8.96 1.92 -10.44
N ILE A 27 -7.81 2.57 -10.39
CA ILE A 27 -7.26 3.10 -9.14
C ILE A 27 -8.15 4.23 -8.59
N LEU A 28 -8.61 5.13 -9.45
CA LEU A 28 -9.50 6.22 -9.05
C LEU A 28 -10.85 5.70 -8.54
N GLU A 29 -11.41 4.68 -9.17
CA GLU A 29 -12.62 3.98 -8.70
C GLU A 29 -12.41 3.31 -7.35
N ALA A 30 -11.28 2.61 -7.14
CA ALA A 30 -10.93 2.03 -5.84
C ALA A 30 -10.85 3.12 -4.76
N MET A 31 -10.19 4.26 -5.04
CA MET A 31 -10.09 5.39 -4.10
C MET A 31 -11.46 6.02 -3.79
N ARG A 32 -12.43 5.99 -4.72
CA ARG A 32 -13.83 6.40 -4.49
C ARG A 32 -14.63 5.34 -3.72
N LYS A 33 -14.33 4.06 -3.88
CA LYS A 33 -15.07 2.96 -3.24
C LYS A 33 -14.64 2.74 -1.78
N VAL A 34 -13.33 2.78 -1.50
CA VAL A 34 -12.81 2.41 -0.18
C VAL A 34 -13.03 3.52 0.86
N PRO A 35 -13.72 3.23 1.98
CA PRO A 35 -14.01 4.22 3.02
C PRO A 35 -12.81 4.47 3.96
N ARG A 36 -11.85 5.30 3.52
CA ARG A 36 -10.62 5.64 4.28
C ARG A 36 -10.84 5.96 5.77
N HIS A 37 -11.93 6.65 6.11
CA HIS A 37 -12.30 6.97 7.50
C HIS A 37 -12.59 5.77 8.43
N LEU A 38 -12.72 4.55 7.89
CA LEU A 38 -12.82 3.31 8.69
C LEU A 38 -11.44 2.75 9.07
N PHE A 39 -10.38 3.19 8.40
CA PHE A 39 -9.01 2.73 8.58
C PHE A 39 -8.19 3.66 9.49
N VAL A 40 -8.84 4.63 10.14
CA VAL A 40 -8.19 5.58 11.06
C VAL A 40 -8.82 5.54 12.45
N PRO A 41 -8.05 5.83 13.51
CA PRO A 41 -8.58 6.02 14.86
C PRO A 41 -9.69 7.07 14.92
N TRP A 42 -10.58 6.96 15.92
CA TRP A 42 -11.76 7.82 16.05
C TRP A 42 -11.42 9.33 16.07
N ASN A 43 -10.37 9.71 16.79
CA ASN A 43 -9.87 11.08 16.88
C ASN A 43 -9.30 11.62 15.55
N MET A 44 -8.95 10.74 14.61
CA MET A 44 -8.42 11.12 13.28
C MET A 44 -9.50 11.15 12.19
N LYS A 45 -10.73 10.71 12.46
CA LYS A 45 -11.79 10.60 11.43
C LYS A 45 -12.17 11.93 10.76
N SER A 46 -12.00 13.07 11.43
CA SER A 46 -12.23 14.40 10.82
C SER A 46 -11.26 14.69 9.66
N TYR A 47 -10.03 14.18 9.77
CA TYR A 47 -8.92 14.39 8.85
C TYR A 47 -8.80 13.28 7.81
N ALA A 48 -9.62 12.24 7.87
CA ALA A 48 -9.48 11.01 7.06
C ALA A 48 -9.36 11.21 5.53
N TYR A 49 -9.80 12.34 5.00
CA TYR A 49 -9.77 12.69 3.57
C TYR A 49 -8.94 13.95 3.29
N HIS A 50 -8.09 14.35 4.22
CA HIS A 50 -7.02 15.30 3.96
C HIS A 50 -5.89 14.58 3.25
N ASP A 51 -5.18 15.28 2.38
CA ASP A 51 -4.07 14.72 1.63
C ASP A 51 -2.77 14.71 2.45
N GLU A 52 -2.80 14.03 3.60
CA GLU A 52 -1.70 13.95 4.55
C GLU A 52 -1.66 12.55 5.21
N PRO A 53 -0.49 12.10 5.70
CA PRO A 53 -0.42 10.90 6.52
C PRO A 53 -1.06 11.16 7.89
N LEU A 54 -1.72 10.14 8.46
CA LEU A 54 -2.35 10.24 9.78
C LEU A 54 -1.83 9.14 10.71
N SER A 55 -1.67 9.44 11.99
CA SER A 55 -1.28 8.43 12.99
C SER A 55 -2.34 7.35 13.12
N ILE A 56 -1.90 6.09 13.19
CA ILE A 56 -2.75 4.91 13.43
C ILE A 56 -2.39 4.19 14.73
N GLY A 57 -1.54 4.79 15.56
CA GLY A 57 -0.95 4.19 16.76
C GLY A 57 0.31 3.35 16.45
N GLU A 58 0.95 2.83 17.49
CA GLU A 58 2.16 1.96 17.38
C GLU A 58 3.33 2.62 16.60
N GLY A 59 3.41 3.94 16.64
CA GLY A 59 4.40 4.71 15.86
C GLY A 59 4.17 4.71 14.35
N GLN A 60 3.05 4.15 13.87
CA GLN A 60 2.76 3.99 12.44
C GLN A 60 1.80 5.06 11.93
N THR A 61 1.78 5.21 10.60
CA THR A 61 0.86 6.11 9.90
C THR A 61 0.12 5.40 8.76
N ILE A 62 -1.09 5.84 8.46
CA ILE A 62 -1.72 5.59 7.17
C ILE A 62 -1.16 6.60 6.16
N SER A 63 -0.66 6.13 5.01
CA SER A 63 -0.01 6.98 4.01
C SER A 63 -0.95 8.02 3.41
N GLN A 64 -0.39 9.15 2.98
CA GLN A 64 -1.09 10.22 2.24
C GLN A 64 -1.91 9.63 1.06
N PRO A 65 -3.20 10.02 0.88
CA PRO A 65 -4.05 9.54 -0.21
C PRO A 65 -3.43 9.63 -1.60
N TYR A 66 -2.77 10.75 -1.95
CA TYR A 66 -2.07 10.86 -3.22
C TYR A 66 -0.99 9.79 -3.39
N ILE A 67 -0.17 9.55 -2.36
CA ILE A 67 0.91 8.55 -2.42
C ILE A 67 0.34 7.15 -2.61
N VAL A 68 -0.75 6.80 -1.92
CA VAL A 68 -1.48 5.54 -2.11
C VAL A 68 -1.95 5.37 -3.57
N ALA A 69 -2.59 6.41 -4.13
CA ALA A 69 -3.08 6.37 -5.50
C ALA A 69 -1.94 6.29 -6.53
N TYR A 70 -0.92 7.14 -6.36
CA TYR A 70 0.25 7.18 -7.23
C TYR A 70 1.00 5.84 -7.25
N MET A 71 1.29 5.28 -6.07
CA MET A 71 1.97 3.99 -5.98
C MET A 71 1.18 2.87 -6.66
N SER A 72 -0.15 2.88 -6.50
CA SER A 72 -1.03 1.88 -7.10
C SER A 72 -1.12 2.01 -8.63
N GLU A 73 -1.17 3.25 -9.16
CA GLU A 73 -1.18 3.52 -10.60
C GLU A 73 0.13 3.09 -11.28
N VAL A 74 1.27 3.39 -10.66
CA VAL A 74 2.60 3.06 -11.21
C VAL A 74 2.77 1.55 -11.43
N LEU A 75 2.10 0.73 -10.62
CA LEU A 75 2.11 -0.74 -10.75
C LEU A 75 1.27 -1.27 -11.92
N ARG A 76 0.42 -0.43 -12.54
CA ARG A 76 -0.37 -0.74 -13.74
C ARG A 76 -1.21 -2.02 -13.62
N LEU A 77 -1.95 -2.15 -12.52
CA LEU A 77 -2.74 -3.34 -12.19
C LEU A 77 -3.85 -3.64 -13.24
N LYS A 78 -3.87 -4.87 -13.73
CA LYS A 78 -4.80 -5.40 -14.73
C LYS A 78 -5.96 -6.17 -14.11
N GLY A 79 -5.92 -6.46 -12.81
CA GLY A 79 -6.99 -7.13 -12.07
C GLY A 79 -6.79 -8.65 -11.94
N ASN A 80 -5.74 -9.19 -12.56
CA ASN A 80 -5.41 -10.60 -12.48
C ASN A 80 -4.16 -10.87 -11.61
N GLU A 81 -3.51 -9.82 -11.11
CA GLU A 81 -2.26 -9.91 -10.36
C GLU A 81 -2.41 -10.58 -9.00
N ARG A 82 -1.42 -11.41 -8.68
CA ARG A 82 -1.08 -11.79 -7.31
C ARG A 82 -0.14 -10.74 -6.71
N ILE A 83 -0.57 -10.12 -5.63
CA ILE A 83 0.09 -8.96 -5.02
C ILE A 83 0.63 -9.34 -3.64
N LEU A 84 1.89 -9.02 -3.36
CA LEU A 84 2.43 -8.99 -1.99
C LEU A 84 2.48 -7.54 -1.51
N GLU A 85 1.91 -7.25 -0.36
CA GLU A 85 2.05 -5.99 0.36
C GLU A 85 2.89 -6.22 1.62
N ILE A 86 3.92 -5.41 1.80
CA ILE A 86 4.74 -5.37 3.02
C ILE A 86 4.39 -4.10 3.79
N GLY A 87 3.82 -4.27 4.98
CA GLY A 87 3.30 -3.20 5.83
C GLY A 87 1.79 -3.03 5.69
N THR A 88 1.00 -3.97 6.23
CA THR A 88 -0.47 -3.86 6.24
C THR A 88 -0.93 -2.57 6.92
N GLY A 89 -0.31 -2.21 8.05
CA GLY A 89 -0.62 -1.04 8.85
C GLY A 89 -2.11 -0.94 9.17
N SER A 90 -2.77 0.07 8.60
CA SER A 90 -4.22 0.26 8.78
C SER A 90 -5.09 -0.69 7.97
N GLY A 91 -4.57 -1.25 6.87
CA GLY A 91 -5.33 -2.01 5.87
C GLY A 91 -5.89 -1.18 4.71
N TYR A 92 -5.69 0.15 4.69
CA TYR A 92 -6.26 1.00 3.62
C TYR A 92 -5.62 0.73 2.26
N GLN A 93 -4.30 0.65 2.18
CA GLN A 93 -3.60 0.31 0.94
C GLN A 93 -3.96 -1.13 0.50
N THR A 94 -4.05 -2.06 1.44
CA THR A 94 -4.54 -3.43 1.22
C THR A 94 -5.91 -3.44 0.53
N ALA A 95 -6.87 -2.64 1.01
CA ALA A 95 -8.19 -2.53 0.39
C ALA A 95 -8.10 -1.99 -1.05
N ILE A 96 -7.29 -0.96 -1.30
CA ILE A 96 -7.10 -0.41 -2.65
C ILE A 96 -6.50 -1.45 -3.59
N LEU A 97 -5.52 -2.24 -3.13
CA LEU A 97 -4.95 -3.33 -3.92
C LEU A 97 -5.97 -4.46 -4.15
N ALA A 98 -6.83 -4.73 -3.18
CA ALA A 98 -7.85 -5.78 -3.26
C ALA A 98 -8.99 -5.43 -4.23
N GLU A 99 -9.32 -4.14 -4.38
CA GLU A 99 -10.24 -3.64 -5.42
C GLU A 99 -9.62 -3.71 -6.83
N ALA A 100 -8.30 -3.55 -6.95
CA ALA A 100 -7.62 -3.40 -8.23
C ALA A 100 -6.92 -4.67 -8.75
N GLY A 101 -6.72 -5.68 -7.90
CA GLY A 101 -5.98 -6.91 -8.16
C GLY A 101 -6.78 -8.19 -7.86
N LYS A 102 -6.19 -9.36 -8.12
CA LYS A 102 -6.88 -10.65 -7.94
C LYS A 102 -6.80 -11.17 -6.51
N LYS A 103 -5.59 -11.18 -5.94
CA LYS A 103 -5.31 -11.65 -4.58
C LYS A 103 -4.24 -10.78 -3.93
N VAL A 104 -4.47 -10.39 -2.69
CA VAL A 104 -3.52 -9.60 -1.89
C VAL A 104 -3.02 -10.44 -0.73
N PHE A 105 -1.71 -10.64 -0.67
CA PHE A 105 -1.01 -11.23 0.45
C PHE A 105 -0.36 -10.08 1.21
N THR A 106 -0.80 -9.80 2.43
CA THR A 106 -0.30 -8.65 3.20
C THR A 106 0.41 -9.11 4.46
N MET A 107 1.57 -8.51 4.73
CA MET A 107 2.41 -8.80 5.88
C MET A 107 2.52 -7.60 6.81
N GLU A 108 2.48 -7.87 8.11
CA GLU A 108 2.62 -6.85 9.15
C GLU A 108 3.43 -7.40 10.32
N ILE A 109 4.40 -6.62 10.80
CA ILE A 109 5.25 -7.00 11.92
C ILE A 109 4.53 -6.79 13.26
N VAL A 110 3.69 -5.75 13.34
CA VAL A 110 2.92 -5.40 14.55
C VAL A 110 1.58 -6.14 14.55
N LYS A 111 1.50 -7.23 15.32
CA LYS A 111 0.30 -8.08 15.45
C LYS A 111 -0.99 -7.30 15.73
N SER A 112 -0.94 -6.27 16.59
CA SER A 112 -2.12 -5.47 16.95
C SER A 112 -2.70 -4.70 15.75
N LEU A 113 -1.85 -4.22 14.85
CA LEU A 113 -2.24 -3.54 13.60
C LEU A 113 -2.84 -4.53 12.61
N SER A 114 -2.19 -5.68 12.38
CA SER A 114 -2.70 -6.73 11.50
C SER A 114 -4.12 -7.15 11.89
N LEU A 115 -4.35 -7.44 13.17
CA LEU A 115 -5.67 -7.85 13.68
C LEU A 115 -6.72 -6.73 13.57
N ARG A 116 -6.31 -5.46 13.61
CA ARG A 116 -7.22 -4.31 13.44
C ARG A 116 -7.60 -4.13 11.97
N ALA A 117 -6.61 -4.18 11.07
CA ALA A 117 -6.81 -4.12 9.63
C ALA A 117 -7.73 -5.24 9.15
N GLU A 118 -7.47 -6.48 9.57
CA GLU A 118 -8.28 -7.65 9.22
C GLU A 118 -9.74 -7.49 9.65
N ARG A 119 -9.99 -6.96 10.86
CA ARG A 119 -11.36 -6.70 11.34
C ARG A 119 -12.10 -5.67 10.47
N VAL A 120 -11.42 -4.61 10.01
CA VAL A 120 -12.03 -3.60 9.13
C VAL A 120 -12.30 -4.20 7.76
N LEU A 121 -11.33 -4.92 7.19
CA LEU A 121 -11.42 -5.51 5.86
C LEU A 121 -12.48 -6.61 5.77
N LYS A 122 -12.60 -7.46 6.80
CA LYS A 122 -13.70 -8.45 6.91
C LYS A 122 -15.07 -7.79 7.00
N LYS A 123 -15.21 -6.69 7.74
CA LYS A 123 -16.46 -5.91 7.81
C LYS A 123 -16.83 -5.23 6.49
N LEU A 124 -15.85 -5.04 5.61
CA LEU A 124 -16.03 -4.54 4.25
C LEU A 124 -16.14 -5.68 3.22
N GLU A 125 -16.23 -6.92 3.69
CA GLU A 125 -16.49 -8.11 2.85
C GLU A 125 -15.40 -8.38 1.81
N TYR A 126 -14.15 -8.01 2.10
CA TYR A 126 -13.01 -8.43 1.27
C TYR A 126 -12.65 -9.89 1.54
N GLU A 127 -12.78 -10.73 0.52
CA GLU A 127 -12.50 -12.17 0.58
C GLU A 127 -11.17 -12.56 -0.08
N ASN A 128 -10.57 -11.66 -0.86
CA ASN A 128 -9.35 -11.91 -1.64
C ASN A 128 -8.05 -11.45 -0.95
N ILE A 129 -8.08 -11.30 0.38
CA ILE A 129 -6.96 -10.82 1.19
C ILE A 129 -6.49 -11.93 2.15
N TYR A 130 -5.18 -12.17 2.18
CA TYR A 130 -4.52 -13.14 3.04
C TYR A 130 -3.52 -12.41 3.95
N PHE A 131 -3.61 -12.64 5.26
CA PHE A 131 -2.80 -11.95 6.26
C PHE A 131 -1.70 -12.88 6.80
N LYS A 132 -0.50 -12.33 7.03
CA LYS A 132 0.57 -12.97 7.79
C LYS A 132 1.22 -11.96 8.73
N VAL A 133 1.27 -12.30 10.01
CA VAL A 133 2.08 -11.54 10.97
C VAL A 133 3.52 -12.06 10.87
N GLY A 134 4.47 -11.15 10.62
CA GLY A 134 5.88 -11.52 10.48
C GLY A 134 6.74 -10.41 9.89
N ASP A 135 8.05 -10.67 9.87
CA ASP A 135 9.03 -9.78 9.28
C ASP A 135 8.90 -9.76 7.74
N GLY A 136 8.50 -8.61 7.21
CA GLY A 136 8.28 -8.40 5.79
C GLY A 136 9.55 -8.35 4.95
N THR A 137 10.73 -8.23 5.56
CA THR A 137 12.01 -8.23 4.82
C THR A 137 12.29 -9.57 4.15
N TYR A 138 11.76 -10.69 4.68
CA TYR A 138 11.85 -12.01 4.05
C TYR A 138 10.77 -12.28 3.00
N GLY A 139 9.78 -11.41 2.88
CA GLY A 139 8.57 -11.66 2.10
C GLY A 139 7.80 -12.91 2.55
N TRP A 140 7.02 -13.48 1.63
CA TRP A 140 6.17 -14.64 1.88
C TRP A 140 6.39 -15.68 0.78
N LYS A 141 7.47 -16.45 0.93
CA LYS A 141 7.97 -17.41 -0.07
C LYS A 141 6.95 -18.48 -0.44
N GLU A 142 6.13 -18.92 0.52
CA GLU A 142 5.12 -19.97 0.36
C GLU A 142 4.03 -19.63 -0.67
N HIS A 143 3.87 -18.35 -1.02
CA HIS A 143 2.91 -17.90 -2.04
C HIS A 143 3.56 -17.15 -3.21
N ALA A 144 4.89 -17.09 -3.25
CA ALA A 144 5.67 -16.59 -4.37
C ALA A 144 5.56 -17.53 -5.59
N PRO A 145 5.85 -17.05 -6.81
CA PRO A 145 6.21 -15.68 -7.15
C PRO A 145 5.00 -14.74 -7.25
N TYR A 146 5.24 -13.44 -7.04
CA TYR A 146 4.24 -12.38 -7.12
C TYR A 146 4.34 -11.62 -8.43
N ASP A 147 3.19 -11.25 -9.03
CA ASP A 147 3.19 -10.36 -10.19
C ASP A 147 3.56 -8.93 -9.77
N VAL A 148 3.17 -8.55 -8.55
CA VAL A 148 3.41 -7.23 -7.98
C VAL A 148 3.83 -7.31 -6.51
N ILE A 149 4.78 -6.48 -6.11
CA ILE A 149 5.14 -6.27 -4.70
C ILE A 149 5.05 -4.78 -4.36
N MET A 150 4.34 -4.43 -3.29
CA MET A 150 4.30 -3.07 -2.75
C MET A 150 4.85 -3.07 -1.34
N VAL A 151 5.79 -2.17 -1.06
CA VAL A 151 6.35 -1.98 0.29
C VAL A 151 5.92 -0.59 0.79
N THR A 152 5.29 -0.53 1.96
CA THR A 152 4.75 0.70 2.57
C THR A 152 5.53 1.14 3.81
N ALA A 153 6.78 0.68 3.92
CA ALA A 153 7.79 1.14 4.86
C ALA A 153 9.15 1.19 4.15
N ALA A 154 10.05 2.07 4.55
CA ALA A 154 11.31 2.32 3.85
C ALA A 154 12.46 1.48 4.43
N PRO A 155 12.97 0.47 3.71
CA PRO A 155 14.27 -0.09 4.01
C PRO A 155 15.42 0.82 3.54
N VAL A 156 16.60 0.63 4.13
CA VAL A 156 17.84 1.29 3.68
C VAL A 156 18.19 0.87 2.25
N ALA A 157 18.03 -0.42 1.95
CA ALA A 157 18.18 -1.02 0.62
C ALA A 157 17.10 -2.08 0.40
N VAL A 158 16.70 -2.31 -0.84
CA VAL A 158 15.64 -3.27 -1.15
C VAL A 158 16.05 -4.70 -0.74
N PRO A 159 15.29 -5.40 0.12
CA PRO A 159 15.62 -6.76 0.51
C PRO A 159 15.66 -7.72 -0.69
N ASP A 160 16.73 -8.51 -0.79
CA ASP A 160 16.92 -9.46 -1.90
C ASP A 160 15.81 -10.52 -1.93
N ALA A 161 15.31 -10.94 -0.77
CA ALA A 161 14.20 -11.88 -0.69
C ALA A 161 12.94 -11.38 -1.42
N LEU A 162 12.67 -10.07 -1.42
CA LEU A 162 11.55 -9.49 -2.17
C LEU A 162 11.84 -9.49 -3.68
N ARG A 163 13.08 -9.20 -4.10
CA ARG A 163 13.48 -9.27 -5.52
C ARG A 163 13.35 -10.70 -6.07
N GLU A 164 13.79 -11.68 -5.31
CA GLU A 164 13.72 -13.11 -5.67
C GLU A 164 12.27 -13.59 -5.84
N GLN A 165 11.36 -13.10 -4.99
CA GLN A 165 9.94 -13.46 -5.01
C GLN A 165 9.13 -12.71 -6.07
N LEU A 166 9.69 -11.68 -6.72
CA LEU A 166 9.02 -10.98 -7.81
C LEU A 166 9.08 -11.83 -9.08
N LYS A 167 7.97 -12.05 -9.78
CA LYS A 167 7.93 -12.82 -11.04
C LYS A 167 8.73 -12.11 -12.15
N VAL A 168 9.23 -12.84 -13.14
CA VAL A 168 9.74 -12.22 -14.39
C VAL A 168 8.61 -11.41 -15.03
N THR A 169 8.91 -10.19 -15.47
CA THR A 169 7.98 -9.12 -15.88
C THR A 169 7.15 -8.49 -14.75
N GLY A 170 7.34 -8.96 -13.51
CA GLY A 170 6.73 -8.41 -12.31
C GLY A 170 7.28 -7.03 -11.96
N ARG A 171 6.49 -6.30 -11.17
CA ARG A 171 6.74 -4.91 -10.80
C ARG A 171 6.75 -4.75 -9.28
N MET A 172 7.75 -4.08 -8.73
CA MET A 172 7.81 -3.74 -7.32
C MET A 172 7.88 -2.23 -7.13
N ILE A 173 7.14 -1.70 -6.16
CA ILE A 173 7.29 -0.32 -5.73
C ILE A 173 7.65 -0.26 -4.25
N VAL A 174 8.71 0.47 -3.94
CA VAL A 174 9.31 0.49 -2.61
C VAL A 174 9.95 1.86 -2.35
N PRO A 175 9.68 2.51 -1.20
CA PRO A 175 10.47 3.64 -0.75
C PRO A 175 11.84 3.15 -0.26
N VAL A 176 12.93 3.77 -0.67
CA VAL A 176 14.30 3.33 -0.30
C VAL A 176 15.08 4.50 0.28
N GLY A 177 15.73 4.28 1.41
CA GLY A 177 16.65 5.22 2.04
C GLY A 177 16.41 5.40 3.54
N SER A 178 17.25 6.21 4.18
CA SER A 178 17.18 6.54 5.60
C SER A 178 16.74 7.99 5.81
N ALA A 179 17.68 8.94 5.89
CA ALA A 179 17.41 10.36 6.09
C ALA A 179 16.71 10.99 4.88
N PHE A 180 17.10 10.59 3.68
CA PHE A 180 16.46 10.93 2.42
C PHE A 180 15.94 9.65 1.80
N GLN A 181 14.65 9.61 1.47
CA GLN A 181 14.02 8.44 0.87
C GLN A 181 13.47 8.80 -0.51
N GLU A 182 13.58 7.85 -1.42
CA GLU A 182 13.08 7.97 -2.78
C GLU A 182 12.19 6.79 -3.11
N LEU A 183 11.07 7.04 -3.77
CA LEU A 183 10.18 6.00 -4.25
C LEU A 183 10.79 5.38 -5.52
N VAL A 184 11.02 4.08 -5.49
CA VAL A 184 11.66 3.33 -6.58
C VAL A 184 10.67 2.32 -7.16
N LEU A 185 10.51 2.34 -8.49
CA LEU A 185 9.87 1.27 -9.24
C LEU A 185 10.95 0.31 -9.75
N ILE A 186 10.80 -0.97 -9.43
CA ILE A 186 11.65 -2.05 -9.90
C ILE A 186 10.85 -2.94 -10.85
N ILE A 187 11.41 -3.26 -12.00
CA ILE A 187 10.82 -4.18 -12.98
C ILE A 187 11.78 -5.35 -13.17
N ARG A 188 11.31 -6.57 -12.89
CA ARG A 188 12.13 -7.77 -13.12
C ARG A 188 12.11 -8.13 -14.60
N GLU A 189 13.28 -8.11 -15.22
CA GLU A 189 13.52 -8.74 -16.52
C GLU A 189 14.11 -10.14 -16.31
N LYS A 190 14.40 -10.88 -17.39
CA LYS A 190 14.81 -12.30 -17.30
C LYS A 190 15.95 -12.56 -16.29
N LYS A 191 17.04 -11.80 -16.37
CA LYS A 191 18.25 -11.97 -15.54
C LYS A 191 18.66 -10.69 -14.77
N LYS A 192 17.87 -9.63 -14.84
CA LYS A 192 18.22 -8.33 -14.26
C LYS A 192 17.00 -7.59 -13.74
N PHE A 193 17.23 -6.61 -12.88
CA PHE A 193 16.21 -5.70 -12.37
C PHE A 193 16.47 -4.32 -12.97
N LYS A 194 15.45 -3.73 -13.60
CA LYS A 194 15.48 -2.32 -14.01
C LYS A 194 14.85 -1.49 -12.91
N GLU A 195 15.56 -0.47 -12.46
CA GLU A 195 15.09 0.43 -11.42
C GLU A 195 14.83 1.81 -11.99
N LYS A 196 13.73 2.43 -11.55
CA LYS A 196 13.36 3.79 -11.90
C LYS A 196 13.03 4.55 -10.62
N LYS A 197 13.83 5.56 -10.34
CA LYS A 197 13.56 6.58 -9.32
C LYS A 197 12.37 7.44 -9.75
N LEU A 198 11.45 7.71 -8.82
CA LEU A 198 10.20 8.40 -9.11
C LEU A 198 10.13 9.76 -8.45
N LEU A 199 9.96 9.80 -7.12
CA LEU A 199 9.78 11.04 -6.37
C LEU A 199 10.26 10.88 -4.92
N PRO A 200 10.68 11.98 -4.27
CA PRO A 200 11.08 11.97 -2.86
C PRO A 200 9.88 11.70 -1.96
N VAL A 201 10.06 10.83 -0.98
CA VAL A 201 9.00 10.41 -0.04
C VAL A 201 9.52 10.39 1.39
N ARG A 202 8.62 10.16 2.34
CA ARG A 202 8.97 9.88 3.72
C ARG A 202 8.00 8.86 4.31
N PHE A 203 8.51 7.66 4.54
CA PHE A 203 7.84 6.53 5.15
C PHE A 203 8.53 6.18 6.47
N VAL A 204 7.78 5.48 7.32
CA VAL A 204 8.33 4.80 8.50
C VAL A 204 9.39 3.77 8.07
N PRO A 205 10.42 3.50 8.89
CA PRO A 205 11.44 2.52 8.53
C PRO A 205 10.85 1.11 8.43
N LEU A 206 11.34 0.33 7.46
CA LEU A 206 11.09 -1.12 7.44
C LEU A 206 12.04 -1.77 8.45
N ILE A 207 11.47 -2.28 9.54
CA ILE A 207 12.22 -2.92 10.63
C ILE A 207 12.35 -4.42 10.35
N SER A 208 13.51 -4.98 10.67
CA SER A 208 13.75 -6.42 10.68
C SER A 208 13.89 -6.93 12.12
N THR A 209 13.58 -8.21 12.36
CA THR A 209 13.70 -8.86 13.67
C THR A 209 15.10 -9.44 13.95
N HIS A 210 16.12 -8.98 13.24
CA HIS A 210 17.53 -9.34 13.42
C HIS A 210 18.33 -8.20 14.07
#